data_AF-A0A2A3XTG4-F1
#
_entry.id   AF-A0A2A3XTG4-F1
#
_cell.length_a   1.000
_cell.length_b   1.000
_cell.length_c   1.000
_cell.angle_alpha   90.00
_cell.angle_beta   90.00
_cell.angle_gamma   90.00
#
_symmetry.space_group_name_H-M   'P 1'
#
loop_
_entity.id
_entity.type
_entity.pdbx_description
1 polymer ?
#
loop_
_entity_poly.entity_id
_entity_poly.type
_entity_poly.pdbx_seq_one_letter_code
_entity_poly.pdbx_strand_id
1 'polypeptide(L)'
;MHEEHEGPLKEVVIPKWTADRAKKAEQRATEFTNKYLRPELSMTDWYKGIEPYLAPEAKAVYSEVDNRNLTSGKVTKISPAKRSGSDSLAKVQVTTTVGTVTVLLSQVNDEPWLVESFTTKEK
;
A
#
# COMPACT_ATOMS: atom_id res chain seq x y z
N MET A 1 29.80 22.05 -25.42
CA MET A 1 29.39 20.65 -25.56
C MET A 1 28.87 20.25 -24.20
N HIS A 2 27.55 20.32 -23.98
CA HIS A 2 26.96 19.84 -22.72
C HIS A 2 26.73 18.35 -22.92
N GLU A 3 27.55 17.53 -22.25
CA GLU A 3 27.29 16.10 -22.13
C GLU A 3 26.10 15.93 -21.18
N GLU A 4 24.96 15.58 -21.76
CA GLU A 4 23.79 15.10 -21.05
C GLU A 4 24.16 13.76 -20.42
N HIS A 5 24.50 13.77 -19.13
CA HIS A 5 24.56 12.56 -18.30
C HIS A 5 23.12 12.07 -18.07
N GLU A 6 22.48 11.57 -19.12
CA GLU A 6 21.35 10.66 -19.01
C GLU A 6 21.90 9.32 -18.51
N GLY A 7 22.05 9.20 -17.19
CA GLY A 7 22.29 7.89 -16.55
C GLY A 7 21.27 6.88 -17.09
N PRO A 8 21.64 5.60 -17.27
CA PRO A 8 20.82 4.65 -18.02
C PRO A 8 19.40 4.69 -17.45
N LEU A 9 18.43 5.11 -18.28
CA LEU A 9 17.02 5.01 -17.98
C LEU A 9 16.79 3.56 -17.58
N LYS A 10 16.62 3.34 -16.27
CA LYS A 10 16.44 2.02 -15.70
C LYS A 10 15.14 1.53 -16.30
N GLU A 11 15.23 0.69 -17.33
CA GLU A 11 14.09 0.25 -18.11
C GLU A 11 13.04 -0.27 -17.15
N VAL A 12 11.90 0.42 -17.09
CA VAL A 12 10.81 0.03 -16.20
C VAL A 12 10.18 -1.20 -16.81
N VAL A 13 10.63 -2.37 -16.39
CA VAL A 13 10.05 -3.64 -16.80
C VAL A 13 8.85 -3.85 -15.90
N ILE A 14 7.65 -3.82 -16.48
CA ILE A 14 6.44 -4.22 -15.77
C ILE A 14 6.24 -5.71 -16.02
N PRO A 15 6.46 -6.58 -15.01
CA PRO A 15 6.17 -8.00 -15.19
C PRO A 15 4.69 -8.18 -15.54
N LYS A 16 4.34 -9.31 -16.14
CA LYS A 16 2.94 -9.66 -16.35
C LYS A 16 2.25 -9.86 -15.00
N TRP A 17 0.96 -9.55 -14.91
CA TRP A 17 0.12 -9.89 -13.78
C TRP A 17 0.04 -11.41 -13.63
N THR A 18 0.44 -11.92 -12.47
CA THR A 18 0.43 -13.36 -12.14
C THR A 18 -0.20 -13.60 -10.78
N ALA A 19 -0.59 -14.86 -10.51
CA ALA A 19 -1.11 -15.25 -9.20
C ALA A 19 -0.10 -15.03 -8.05
N ASP A 20 1.21 -15.13 -8.32
CA ASP A 20 2.26 -14.82 -7.34
C ASP A 20 2.24 -13.32 -6.97
N ARG A 21 2.19 -12.45 -7.98
CA ARG A 21 2.11 -11.00 -7.76
C ARG A 21 0.83 -10.61 -7.02
N ALA A 22 -0.29 -11.24 -7.35
CA ALA A 22 -1.55 -11.07 -6.64
C ALA A 22 -1.39 -11.43 -5.15
N LYS A 23 -0.82 -12.59 -4.84
CA LYS A 23 -0.58 -13.02 -3.44
C LYS A 23 0.34 -12.06 -2.69
N LYS A 24 1.44 -11.62 -3.31
CA LYS A 24 2.35 -10.64 -2.71
C LYS A 24 1.64 -9.31 -2.40
N ALA A 25 0.78 -8.84 -3.30
CA ALA A 25 -0.03 -7.65 -3.06
C ALA A 25 -1.04 -7.85 -1.91
N GLU A 26 -1.70 -9.01 -1.84
CA GLU A 26 -2.60 -9.37 -0.74
C GLU A 26 -1.90 -9.38 0.61
N GLN A 27 -0.72 -10.00 0.69
CA GLN A 27 0.11 -10.02 1.89
C GLN A 27 0.49 -8.60 2.32
N ARG A 28 0.98 -7.80 1.38
CA ARG A 28 1.40 -6.42 1.66
C ARG A 28 0.25 -5.55 2.14
N ALA A 29 -0.92 -5.65 1.50
CA ALA A 29 -2.12 -4.93 1.90
C ALA A 29 -2.59 -5.33 3.31
N THR A 30 -2.45 -6.62 3.65
CA THR A 30 -2.84 -7.17 4.96
C THR A 30 -1.92 -6.65 6.05
N GLU A 31 -0.60 -6.73 5.84
CA GLU A 31 0.40 -6.23 6.78
C GLU A 31 0.21 -4.73 7.03
N PHE A 32 0.08 -3.96 5.95
CA PHE A 32 -0.24 -2.53 6.02
C PHE A 32 -1.51 -2.28 6.84
N THR A 33 -2.61 -2.96 6.52
CA THR A 33 -3.90 -2.75 7.21
C THR A 33 -3.82 -3.11 8.70
N ASN A 34 -3.06 -4.16 9.05
CA ASN A 34 -2.88 -4.54 10.46
C ASN A 34 -2.09 -3.50 11.25
N LYS A 35 -1.12 -2.84 10.61
CA LYS A 35 -0.36 -1.73 11.19
C LYS A 35 -1.18 -0.44 11.26
N TYR A 36 -1.97 -0.17 10.22
CA TYR A 36 -2.86 0.99 10.14
C TYR A 36 -3.91 0.99 11.26
N LEU A 37 -4.51 -0.16 11.58
CA LEU A 37 -5.54 -0.30 12.62
C LEU A 37 -5.00 -0.34 14.06
N ARG A 38 -3.90 0.38 14.33
CA ARG A 38 -3.26 0.51 15.65
C ARG A 38 -3.32 1.94 16.18
N PRO A 39 -4.50 2.49 16.49
CA PRO A 39 -4.63 3.79 17.13
C PRO A 39 -4.07 3.80 18.57
N GLU A 40 -3.85 2.62 19.15
CA GLU A 40 -3.23 2.43 20.47
C GLU A 40 -1.77 2.92 20.54
N LEU A 41 -1.09 3.04 19.38
CA LEU A 41 0.29 3.54 19.30
C LEU A 41 0.31 5.07 19.22
N SER A 42 1.42 5.67 19.66
CA SER A 42 1.69 7.09 19.39
C SER A 42 1.75 7.34 17.88
N MET A 43 1.32 8.53 17.41
CA MET A 43 1.33 8.89 15.99
C MET A 43 2.69 8.62 15.33
N THR A 44 3.80 8.91 16.01
CA THR A 44 5.16 8.61 15.54
C THR A 44 5.44 7.12 15.36
N ASP A 45 5.09 6.29 16.35
CA ASP A 45 5.31 4.84 16.30
C ASP A 45 4.37 4.15 15.29
N TRP A 46 3.13 4.61 15.23
CA TRP A 46 2.15 4.19 14.24
C TRP A 46 2.63 4.50 12.83
N TYR A 47 3.04 5.75 12.58
CA TYR A 47 3.53 6.18 11.28
C TYR A 47 4.80 5.41 10.88
N LYS A 48 5.78 5.26 11.78
CA LYS A 48 6.97 4.42 11.54
C LYS A 48 6.62 2.98 11.16
N GLY A 49 5.50 2.47 11.66
CA GLY A 49 4.99 1.13 11.34
C GLY A 49 4.41 1.01 9.92
N ILE A 50 3.77 2.06 9.40
CA ILE A 50 3.15 2.06 8.07
C ILE A 50 4.03 2.67 6.98
N GLU A 51 4.93 3.59 7.32
CA GLU A 51 5.83 4.29 6.40
C GLU A 51 6.55 3.37 5.41
N PRO A 52 7.14 2.21 5.80
CA PRO A 52 7.83 1.34 4.84
C PRO A 52 6.91 0.67 3.81
N TYR A 53 5.59 0.72 4.02
CA TYR A 53 4.59 0.22 3.08
C TYR A 53 4.10 1.30 2.13
N LEU A 54 4.29 2.57 2.46
CA LEU A 54 3.74 3.70 1.71
C LEU A 54 4.67 4.09 0.55
N ALA A 55 4.06 4.41 -0.59
CA ALA A 55 4.71 5.09 -1.69
C ALA A 55 5.15 6.51 -1.27
N PRO A 56 6.17 7.10 -1.92
CA PRO A 56 6.66 8.44 -1.56
C PRO A 56 5.56 9.51 -1.56
N GLU A 57 4.64 9.45 -2.54
CA GLU A 57 3.48 10.35 -2.60
C GLU A 57 2.51 10.11 -1.43
N ALA A 58 2.24 8.84 -1.12
CA ALA A 58 1.40 8.46 0.01
C ALA A 58 2.00 8.91 1.35
N LYS A 59 3.32 8.82 1.54
CA LYS A 59 3.99 9.28 2.76
C LYS A 59 3.70 10.76 3.06
N ALA A 60 3.73 11.62 2.04
CA ALA A 60 3.44 13.04 2.20
C ALA A 60 2.00 13.26 2.71
N VAL A 61 1.03 12.52 2.17
CA VAL A 61 -0.39 12.60 2.56
C VAL A 61 -0.62 12.03 3.97
N TYR A 62 -0.05 10.86 4.26
CA TYR A 62 -0.31 10.15 5.52
C TYR A 62 0.51 10.66 6.70
N SER A 63 1.54 11.48 6.46
CA SER A 63 2.27 12.16 7.54
C SER A 63 1.39 13.14 8.31
N GLU A 64 0.28 13.61 7.72
CA GLU A 64 -0.67 14.54 8.35
C GLU A 64 -1.88 13.82 8.99
N VAL A 65 -1.98 12.50 8.83
CA VAL A 65 -3.12 11.72 9.35
C VAL A 65 -2.98 11.47 10.84
N ASP A 66 -3.96 11.96 11.61
CA ASP A 66 -4.03 11.71 13.04
C ASP A 66 -4.66 10.34 13.32
N ASN A 67 -3.86 9.44 13.87
CA ASN A 67 -4.25 8.06 14.14
C ASN A 67 -5.27 7.92 15.28
N ARG A 68 -5.53 8.96 16.08
CA ARG A 68 -6.52 8.92 17.17
C ARG A 68 -7.95 8.92 16.67
N ASN A 69 -8.18 9.36 15.43
CA ASN A 69 -9.47 9.23 14.76
C ASN A 69 -9.75 7.79 14.28
N LEU A 70 -8.74 6.91 14.31
CA LEU A 70 -8.90 5.53 13.86
C LEU A 70 -9.51 4.68 14.97
N THR A 71 -10.45 3.81 14.61
CA THR A 71 -10.94 2.77 15.51
C THR A 71 -10.02 1.55 15.43
N SER A 72 -9.63 1.01 16.59
CA SER A 72 -8.78 -0.18 16.63
C SER A 72 -9.52 -1.35 16.02
N GLY A 73 -8.81 -2.12 15.21
CA GLY A 73 -9.44 -3.18 14.44
C GLY A 73 -8.47 -4.27 14.01
N LYS A 74 -9.04 -5.35 13.51
CA LYS A 74 -8.27 -6.48 12.98
C LYS A 74 -8.81 -6.85 11.61
N VAL A 75 -7.92 -7.32 10.74
CA VAL A 75 -8.31 -7.91 9.46
C VAL A 75 -9.10 -9.18 9.73
N THR A 76 -10.30 -9.28 9.16
CA THR A 76 -11.18 -10.45 9.29
C THR A 76 -11.22 -11.27 8.00
N LYS A 77 -11.12 -10.61 6.84
CA LYS A 77 -11.13 -11.28 5.53
C LYS A 77 -10.37 -10.45 4.52
N ILE A 78 -9.68 -11.11 3.60
CA ILE A 78 -8.98 -10.49 2.48
C ILE A 78 -9.64 -10.97 1.19
N SER A 79 -9.90 -10.05 0.28
CA SER A 79 -10.35 -10.37 -1.06
C SER A 79 -9.15 -10.54 -1.98
N PRO A 80 -9.23 -11.43 -2.99
CA PRO A 80 -8.14 -11.63 -3.94
C PRO A 80 -7.76 -10.31 -4.61
N ALA A 81 -6.45 -10.06 -4.73
CA ALA A 81 -5.95 -8.88 -5.41
C ALA A 81 -6.42 -8.87 -6.87
N LYS A 82 -6.84 -7.71 -7.35
CA LYS A 82 -7.26 -7.50 -8.73
C LYS A 82 -6.34 -6.50 -9.40
N ARG A 83 -5.97 -6.79 -10.65
CA ARG A 83 -5.28 -5.83 -11.51
C ARG A 83 -6.14 -4.57 -11.68
N SER A 84 -5.56 -3.39 -11.47
CA SER A 84 -6.26 -2.11 -11.53
C SER A 84 -5.70 -1.22 -12.62
N GLY A 85 -6.22 -1.32 -13.84
CA GLY A 85 -5.78 -0.52 -14.99
C GLY A 85 -4.50 -1.03 -15.66
N SER A 86 -3.47 -1.36 -14.89
CA SER A 86 -2.17 -1.82 -15.39
C SER A 86 -1.61 -2.98 -14.57
N ASP A 87 -0.68 -3.76 -15.14
CA ASP A 87 -0.03 -4.90 -14.46
C ASP A 87 0.87 -4.47 -13.29
N SER A 88 1.21 -3.18 -13.20
CA SER A 88 1.88 -2.54 -12.06
C SER A 88 0.96 -2.12 -10.93
N LEU A 89 -0.36 -2.22 -11.09
CA LEU A 89 -1.33 -1.74 -10.12
C LEU A 89 -2.21 -2.89 -9.63
N ALA A 90 -2.25 -3.06 -8.32
CA ALA A 90 -3.08 -4.04 -7.63
C ALA A 90 -4.08 -3.32 -6.72
N LYS A 91 -5.34 -3.74 -6.77
CA LYS A 91 -6.37 -3.31 -5.82
C LYS A 91 -6.75 -4.49 -4.94
N VAL A 92 -6.65 -4.30 -3.64
CA VAL A 92 -6.96 -5.32 -2.62
C VAL A 92 -8.02 -4.77 -1.69
N GLN A 93 -9.07 -5.56 -1.48
CA GLN A 93 -10.10 -5.22 -0.50
C GLN A 93 -9.90 -6.05 0.77
N VAL A 94 -9.62 -5.37 1.86
CA VAL A 94 -9.38 -5.95 3.18
C VAL A 94 -10.58 -5.62 4.08
N THR A 95 -11.36 -6.63 4.42
CA THR A 95 -12.45 -6.50 5.40
C THR A 95 -11.87 -6.59 6.80
N THR A 96 -12.30 -5.69 7.67
CA THR A 96 -11.82 -5.53 9.04
C THR A 96 -13.00 -5.55 10.01
N THR A 97 -12.73 -5.59 11.30
CA THR A 97 -13.78 -5.52 12.34
C THR A 97 -14.53 -4.19 12.36
N VAL A 98 -13.92 -3.13 11.83
CA VAL A 98 -14.44 -1.75 11.86
C VAL A 98 -15.00 -1.28 10.51
N GLY A 99 -14.79 -2.05 9.44
CA GLY A 99 -15.22 -1.66 8.10
C GLY A 99 -14.49 -2.41 7.00
N THR A 100 -14.39 -1.79 5.83
CA THR A 100 -13.62 -2.31 4.70
C THR A 100 -12.57 -1.31 4.27
N VAL A 101 -11.33 -1.76 4.11
CA VAL A 101 -10.20 -0.98 3.63
C VAL A 101 -9.88 -1.44 2.21
N THR A 102 -9.97 -0.53 1.25
CA THR A 102 -9.54 -0.80 -0.13
C THR A 102 -8.18 -0.19 -0.34
N VAL A 103 -7.17 -1.02 -0.56
CA VAL A 103 -5.78 -0.60 -0.74
C VAL A 103 -5.42 -0.69 -2.21
N LEU A 104 -4.94 0.42 -2.77
CA LEU A 104 -4.32 0.48 -4.08
C LEU A 104 -2.81 0.39 -3.89
N LEU A 105 -2.21 -0.65 -4.48
CA LEU A 105 -0.78 -0.87 -4.46
C LEU A 105 -0.18 -0.70 -5.85
N SER A 106 1.01 -0.15 -5.91
CA SER A 106 1.86 -0.09 -7.09
C SER A 106 3.08 -1.00 -6.90
N GLN A 107 3.56 -1.55 -8.01
CA GLN A 107 4.82 -2.25 -8.08
C GLN A 107 5.50 -1.89 -9.39
N VAL A 108 6.70 -1.33 -9.26
CA VAL A 108 7.60 -1.07 -10.38
C VAL A 108 8.66 -2.17 -10.35
N ASN A 109 8.96 -2.80 -11.49
CA ASN A 109 9.88 -3.94 -11.54
C ASN A 109 9.45 -5.07 -10.56
N ASP A 110 10.42 -5.81 -10.01
CA ASP A 110 10.22 -6.83 -8.97
C ASP A 110 10.39 -6.26 -7.54
N GLU A 111 10.26 -4.93 -7.36
CA GLU A 111 10.37 -4.27 -6.06
C GLU A 111 9.19 -4.63 -5.12
N PRO A 112 9.27 -4.42 -3.80
CA PRO A 112 8.11 -4.65 -2.94
C PRO A 112 6.91 -3.78 -3.34
N TRP A 113 5.69 -4.32 -3.23
CA TRP A 113 4.46 -3.54 -3.41
C TRP A 113 4.42 -2.37 -2.42
N LEU A 114 4.12 -1.19 -2.94
CA LEU A 114 3.94 0.04 -2.17
C LEU A 114 2.49 0.48 -2.24
N VAL A 115 1.98 1.04 -1.15
CA VAL A 115 0.62 1.55 -1.04
C VAL A 115 0.62 2.98 -1.58
N GLU A 116 -0.05 3.17 -2.72
CA GLU A 116 -0.25 4.48 -3.35
C GLU A 116 -1.34 5.26 -2.63
N SER A 117 -2.44 4.57 -2.33
CA SER A 117 -3.58 5.14 -1.65
C SER A 117 -4.41 4.01 -1.06
N PHE A 118 -5.18 4.34 -0.04
CA PHE A 118 -6.21 3.45 0.45
C PHE A 118 -7.43 4.26 0.87
N THR A 119 -8.59 3.64 0.76
CA THR A 119 -9.86 4.22 1.22
C THR A 119 -10.46 3.31 2.27
N THR A 120 -10.88 3.92 3.38
CA THR A 120 -11.62 3.25 4.44
C THR A 120 -13.10 3.52 4.25
N LYS A 121 -13.90 2.46 4.27
CA LYS A 121 -15.34 2.55 4.39
C LYS A 121 -15.73 2.01 5.74
N GLU A 122 -16.08 2.92 6.64
CA GLU A 122 -16.64 2.58 7.95
C GLU A 122 -18.01 1.90 7.76
N LYS A 123 -18.33 0.98 8.68
CA LYS A 123 -19.57 0.20 8.63
C LYS A 123 -20.74 0.98 9.24
#